data_AF-A0A7V2M8Y2-F1
#
_entry.id   AF-A0A7V2M8Y2-F1
#
_cell.length_a   1.000
_cell.length_b   1.000
_cell.length_c   1.000
_cell.angle_alpha   90.00
_cell.angle_beta   90.00
_cell.angle_gamma   90.00
#
_symmetry.space_group_name_H-M   'P 1'
#
loop_
_entity.id
_entity.type
_entity.pdbx_description
1 polymer ?
#
loop_
_entity_poly.entity_id
_entity_poly.type
_entity_poly.pdbx_seq_one_letter_code
_entity_poly.pdbx_strand_id
1 'polypeptide(L)'
;MGASDLLGRLALAGVKLTLLGPDKLAAEPRAALTDELRALIRNHKAELIEALAPIGGKRHDERGREIRRQRALAKLAAEPDRQRVAIFDPDADPAFVICTIAIRGVGTCELKIPRAKFDPWAVLEALEQPKH
;
A
#
# COMPACT_ATOMS: atom_id res chain seq x y z
N MET A 1 -7.38 -20.62 -14.42
CA MET A 1 -8.16 -19.36 -14.26
C MET A 1 -7.45 -18.56 -13.20
N GLY A 2 -6.96 -17.37 -13.51
CA GLY A 2 -6.30 -16.53 -12.52
C GLY A 2 -7.30 -15.77 -11.66
N ALA A 3 -6.84 -15.19 -10.56
CA ALA A 3 -7.68 -14.38 -9.67
C ALA A 3 -8.38 -13.21 -10.38
N SER A 4 -7.73 -12.61 -11.39
CA SER A 4 -8.32 -11.56 -12.23
C SER A 4 -9.52 -12.05 -13.04
N ASP A 5 -9.48 -13.28 -13.57
CA ASP A 5 -10.60 -13.89 -14.31
C ASP A 5 -11.78 -14.13 -13.37
N LEU A 6 -11.50 -14.59 -12.13
CA LEU A 6 -12.51 -14.84 -11.10
C LEU A 6 -13.20 -13.54 -10.68
N LEU A 7 -12.42 -12.48 -10.43
CA LEU A 7 -12.94 -11.15 -10.10
C LEU A 7 -13.78 -10.57 -11.26
N GLY A 8 -13.32 -10.74 -12.51
CA GLY A 8 -14.09 -10.34 -13.69
C GLY A 8 -15.43 -11.05 -13.80
N ARG A 9 -15.46 -12.37 -13.56
CA ARG A 9 -16.70 -13.16 -13.59
C ARG A 9 -17.68 -12.72 -12.48
N LEU A 10 -17.17 -12.42 -11.29
CA LEU A 10 -17.98 -11.91 -10.18
C LEU A 10 -18.55 -10.51 -10.49
N ALA A 11 -17.75 -9.62 -11.08
CA ALA A 11 -18.18 -8.29 -11.48
C ALA A 11 -19.25 -8.33 -12.59
N LEU A 12 -19.09 -9.22 -13.58
CA LEU A 12 -20.10 -9.44 -14.63
C LEU A 12 -21.43 -9.97 -14.09
N ALA A 13 -21.37 -10.74 -13.00
CA ALA A 13 -22.56 -11.18 -12.26
C ALA A 13 -23.14 -10.08 -11.33
N GLY A 14 -22.58 -8.86 -11.36
CA GLY A 14 -23.01 -7.75 -10.52
C GLY A 14 -22.56 -7.84 -9.07
N VAL A 15 -21.63 -8.74 -8.74
CA VAL A 15 -21.10 -8.92 -7.38
C VAL A 15 -19.77 -8.20 -7.24
N LYS A 16 -19.74 -7.18 -6.38
CA LYS A 16 -18.52 -6.50 -5.95
C LYS A 16 -17.95 -7.21 -4.73
N LEU A 17 -16.68 -7.59 -4.81
CA LEU A 17 -15.93 -8.17 -3.69
C LEU A 17 -14.98 -7.15 -3.06
N THR A 18 -14.97 -7.11 -1.74
CA THR A 18 -14.11 -6.21 -0.95
C THR A 18 -13.48 -6.96 0.21
N LEU A 19 -12.23 -6.64 0.53
CA LEU A 19 -11.55 -7.19 1.69
C LEU A 19 -11.99 -6.42 2.96
N LEU A 20 -12.56 -7.11 3.94
CA LEU A 20 -12.99 -6.57 5.24
C LEU A 20 -11.95 -6.79 6.36
N GLY A 21 -10.92 -7.57 6.09
CA GLY A 21 -9.88 -7.93 7.06
C GLY A 21 -8.86 -8.89 6.43
N PRO A 22 -7.84 -9.32 7.18
CA PRO A 22 -6.74 -10.12 6.62
C PRO A 22 -7.20 -11.42 5.96
N ASP A 23 -8.35 -11.96 6.37
CA ASP A 23 -8.91 -13.23 5.90
C ASP A 23 -10.42 -13.15 5.59
N LYS A 24 -11.00 -11.95 5.58
CA LYS A 24 -12.45 -11.73 5.45
C LYS A 24 -12.79 -10.99 4.17
N LEU A 25 -13.70 -11.57 3.40
CA LEU A 25 -14.24 -11.00 2.17
C LEU A 25 -15.71 -10.62 2.38
N ALA A 26 -16.09 -9.43 1.94
CA ALA A 26 -17.48 -9.04 1.72
C ALA A 26 -17.82 -9.12 0.23
N ALA A 27 -19.07 -9.50 -0.04
CA ALA A 27 -19.64 -9.52 -1.38
C ALA A 27 -20.97 -8.75 -1.37
N GLU A 28 -21.09 -7.77 -2.24
CA GLU A 28 -22.27 -6.89 -2.34
C GLU A 28 -22.73 -6.71 -3.80
N PRO A 29 -24.04 -6.65 -4.07
CA PRO A 29 -25.15 -6.86 -3.14
C PRO A 29 -25.38 -8.36 -2.88
N ARG A 30 -25.80 -8.71 -1.64
CA ARG A 30 -26.06 -10.11 -1.25
C ARG A 30 -27.12 -10.80 -2.13
N ALA A 31 -28.03 -10.03 -2.72
CA ALA A 31 -29.06 -10.54 -3.63
C ALA A 31 -28.49 -11.13 -4.92
N ALA A 32 -27.34 -10.64 -5.39
CA ALA A 32 -26.64 -11.17 -6.57
C ALA A 32 -25.77 -12.40 -6.25
N LEU A 33 -25.62 -12.74 -4.97
CA LEU A 33 -24.72 -13.81 -4.52
C LEU A 33 -25.43 -15.17 -4.53
N THR A 34 -25.37 -15.85 -5.68
CA THR A 34 -25.88 -17.23 -5.86
C THR A 34 -25.02 -18.26 -5.13
N ASP A 35 -25.53 -19.48 -4.93
CA ASP A 35 -24.77 -20.56 -4.28
C ASP A 35 -23.54 -21.00 -5.07
N GLU A 36 -23.61 -20.95 -6.41
CA GLU A 36 -22.45 -21.19 -7.29
C GLU A 36 -21.35 -20.15 -7.04
N LEU A 37 -21.70 -18.86 -6.98
CA LEU A 37 -20.74 -17.79 -6.68
C LEU A 37 -20.17 -17.93 -5.26
N ARG A 38 -20.97 -18.36 -4.27
CA ARG A 38 -20.45 -18.66 -2.93
C ARG A 38 -19.46 -19.81 -2.93
N ALA A 39 -19.74 -20.87 -3.68
CA ALA A 39 -18.83 -22.00 -3.82
C ALA A 39 -17.51 -21.56 -4.49
N LEU A 40 -17.60 -20.77 -5.56
CA LEU A 40 -16.45 -20.23 -6.26
C LEU A 40 -15.57 -19.34 -5.36
N ILE A 41 -16.18 -18.42 -4.60
CA ILE A 41 -15.46 -17.56 -3.64
C ILE A 41 -14.79 -18.40 -2.54
N ARG A 42 -15.45 -19.46 -2.05
CA ARG A 42 -14.88 -20.33 -1.01
C ARG A 42 -13.70 -21.15 -1.53
N ASN A 43 -13.82 -21.72 -2.73
CA ASN A 43 -12.78 -22.56 -3.33
C ASN A 43 -11.53 -21.77 -3.71
N HIS A 44 -11.69 -20.50 -4.10
CA HIS A 44 -10.58 -19.62 -4.48
C HIS A 44 -10.33 -18.50 -3.46
N LYS A 45 -10.73 -18.70 -2.20
CA LYS A 45 -10.69 -17.65 -1.17
C LYS A 45 -9.29 -17.05 -1.00
N ALA A 46 -8.26 -17.89 -0.98
CA ALA A 46 -6.88 -17.44 -0.80
C ALA A 46 -6.39 -16.59 -1.98
N GLU A 47 -6.64 -17.04 -3.21
CA GLU A 47 -6.26 -16.31 -4.44
C GLU A 47 -7.02 -14.98 -4.56
N LEU A 48 -8.30 -14.96 -4.19
CA LEU A 48 -9.11 -13.75 -4.15
C LEU A 48 -8.62 -12.79 -3.06
N ILE A 49 -8.27 -13.29 -1.87
CA ILE A 49 -7.67 -12.46 -0.82
C ILE A 49 -6.33 -11.90 -1.28
N GLU A 50 -5.50 -12.67 -1.98
CA GLU A 50 -4.20 -12.19 -2.47
C GLU A 50 -4.38 -11.12 -3.56
N ALA A 51 -5.34 -11.30 -4.45
CA ALA A 51 -5.65 -10.33 -5.50
C ALA A 51 -6.42 -9.09 -5.01
N LEU A 52 -7.23 -9.23 -3.96
CA LEU A 52 -7.99 -8.15 -3.32
C LEU A 52 -7.24 -7.51 -2.15
N ALA A 53 -6.18 -8.15 -1.66
CA ALA A 53 -5.24 -7.51 -0.77
C ALA A 53 -4.82 -6.23 -1.49
N PRO A 54 -4.83 -5.07 -0.78
CA PRO A 54 -4.30 -3.87 -1.37
C PRO A 54 -2.93 -4.25 -1.94
N ILE A 55 -2.73 -3.96 -3.22
CA ILE A 55 -1.45 -4.08 -3.91
C ILE A 55 -0.41 -3.43 -2.97
N GLY A 56 0.27 -4.23 -2.14
CA GLY A 56 0.87 -3.71 -0.89
C GLY A 56 0.83 -4.63 0.34
N GLY A 57 0.23 -5.83 0.27
CA GLY A 57 0.24 -6.81 1.35
C GLY A 57 1.47 -7.72 1.38
N LYS A 58 2.50 -7.36 2.16
CA LYS A 58 3.60 -8.20 2.71
C LYS A 58 4.67 -8.82 1.81
N ARG A 59 4.48 -9.05 0.50
CA ARG A 59 5.55 -9.60 -0.37
C ARG A 59 6.12 -8.60 -1.37
N HIS A 60 5.28 -7.71 -1.87
CA HIS A 60 5.72 -6.54 -2.67
C HIS A 60 6.33 -5.43 -1.80
N ASP A 61 6.17 -5.50 -0.47
CA ASP A 61 6.56 -4.43 0.43
C ASP A 61 8.06 -4.46 0.79
N GLU A 62 8.71 -5.61 1.01
CA GLU A 62 10.10 -5.69 1.48
C GLU A 62 11.08 -5.16 0.44
N ARG A 63 10.92 -5.57 -0.82
CA ARG A 63 11.73 -5.08 -1.93
C ARG A 63 11.47 -3.60 -2.18
N GLY A 64 10.21 -3.17 -2.12
CA GLY A 64 9.85 -1.75 -2.24
C GLY A 64 10.43 -0.91 -1.11
N ARG A 65 10.39 -1.42 0.13
CA ARG A 65 10.98 -0.83 1.33
C ARG A 65 12.48 -0.66 1.16
N GLU A 66 13.17 -1.72 0.73
CA GLU A 66 14.62 -1.66 0.55
C GLU A 66 15.01 -0.68 -0.56
N ILE A 67 14.28 -0.66 -1.69
CA ILE A 67 14.49 0.32 -2.76
C ILE A 67 14.31 1.74 -2.22
N ARG A 68 13.24 2.02 -1.48
CA ARG A 68 12.99 3.34 -0.89
C ARG A 68 14.06 3.70 0.15
N ARG A 69 14.45 2.76 1.01
CA ARG A 69 15.53 2.94 1.98
C ARG A 69 16.83 3.33 1.28
N GLN A 70 17.23 2.59 0.25
CA GLN A 70 18.45 2.88 -0.53
C GLN A 70 18.37 4.25 -1.20
N ARG A 71 17.23 4.61 -1.79
CA ARG A 71 17.02 5.95 -2.38
C ARG A 71 17.12 7.07 -1.34
N ALA A 72 16.56 6.88 -0.15
CA ALA A 72 16.63 7.86 0.92
C ALA A 72 18.07 8.03 1.44
N LEU A 73 18.81 6.93 1.61
CA LEU A 73 20.22 6.96 1.99
C LEU A 73 21.10 7.59 0.92
N ALA A 74 20.87 7.29 -0.36
CA ALA A 74 21.59 7.90 -1.47
C ALA A 74 21.35 9.42 -1.53
N LYS A 75 20.09 9.85 -1.35
CA LYS A 75 19.75 11.28 -1.26
C LYS A 75 20.43 11.95 -0.07
N LEU A 76 20.43 11.31 1.11
CA LEU A 76 21.12 11.83 2.29
C LEU A 76 22.63 11.92 2.06
N ALA A 77 23.24 10.96 1.36
CA ALA A 77 24.65 10.99 1.03
C ALA A 77 25.01 12.13 0.05
N ALA A 78 24.12 12.43 -0.89
CA ALA A 78 24.28 13.52 -1.85
C ALA A 78 24.12 14.93 -1.22
N GLU A 79 23.48 15.04 -0.05
CA GLU A 79 23.23 16.29 0.65
C GLU A 79 23.97 16.29 2.01
N PRO A 80 25.32 16.45 2.03
CA PRO A 80 26.14 16.32 3.24
C PRO A 80 25.76 17.31 4.34
N ASP A 81 25.32 18.51 3.96
CA ASP A 81 24.93 19.58 4.90
C ASP A 81 23.56 19.34 5.56
N ARG A 82 22.78 18.38 5.05
CA ARG A 82 21.49 18.01 5.64
C ARG A 82 21.63 16.87 6.65
N GLN A 83 20.98 17.07 7.80
CA GLN A 83 20.86 16.06 8.85
C GLN A 83 19.77 15.02 8.55
N ARG A 84 18.75 15.40 7.77
CA ARG A 84 17.61 14.56 7.43
C ARG A 84 17.12 14.85 6.01
N VAL A 85 16.64 13.82 5.34
CA VAL A 85 15.96 13.92 4.03
C VAL A 85 14.71 13.06 4.04
N ALA A 86 13.74 13.43 3.23
CA ALA A 86 12.62 12.56 2.88
C ALA A 86 12.54 12.31 1.38
N ILE A 87 12.02 11.14 1.05
CA ILE A 87 11.52 10.78 -0.27
C ILE A 87 10.06 10.34 -0.16
N PHE A 88 9.32 10.56 -1.23
CA PHE A 88 7.90 10.20 -1.31
C PHE A 88 7.71 9.23 -2.47
N ASP A 89 6.96 8.17 -2.23
CA ASP A 89 6.60 7.15 -3.20
C ASP A 89 5.07 7.07 -3.25
N PRO A 90 4.43 7.86 -4.15
CA PRO A 90 2.99 7.84 -4.29
C PRO A 90 2.49 6.57 -4.99
N ASP A 91 3.34 5.90 -5.77
CA ASP A 91 2.94 4.76 -6.59
C ASP A 91 2.99 3.43 -5.83
N ALA A 92 3.66 3.41 -4.67
CA ALA A 92 3.73 2.24 -3.81
C ALA A 92 2.39 1.79 -3.21
N ASP A 93 1.42 2.70 -3.04
CA ASP A 93 0.11 2.38 -2.47
C ASP A 93 -0.98 3.31 -3.06
N PRO A 94 -2.13 2.76 -3.52
CA PRO A 94 -3.19 3.56 -4.12
C PRO A 94 -3.94 4.46 -3.12
N ALA A 95 -3.89 4.16 -1.82
CA ALA A 95 -4.55 4.92 -0.76
C ALA A 95 -3.57 5.81 0.04
N PHE A 96 -2.29 5.43 0.09
CA PHE A 96 -1.26 6.10 0.88
C PHE A 96 -0.08 6.54 0.04
N VAL A 97 0.53 7.66 0.41
CA VAL A 97 1.88 8.01 -0.03
C VAL A 97 2.85 7.45 1.01
N ILE A 98 3.81 6.66 0.56
CA ILE A 98 4.87 6.16 1.43
C ILE A 98 5.95 7.23 1.52
N CYS A 99 6.18 7.75 2.73
CA CYS A 99 7.24 8.69 3.01
C CYS A 99 8.38 7.96 3.72
N THR A 100 9.57 7.93 3.12
CA THR A 100 10.77 7.35 3.74
C THR A 100 11.69 8.48 4.19
N ILE A 101 11.97 8.54 5.49
CA ILE A 101 12.86 9.52 6.10
C ILE A 101 14.19 8.85 6.41
N ALA A 102 15.30 9.49 6.03
CA ALA A 102 16.64 9.11 6.44
C ALA A 102 17.25 10.20 7.32
N ILE A 103 17.83 9.80 8.45
CA ILE A 103 18.45 10.69 9.44
C ILE A 103 19.91 10.26 9.63
N ARG A 104 20.82 11.20 9.42
CA ARG A 104 22.27 10.97 9.49
C ARG A 104 22.68 10.52 10.88
N GLY A 105 23.43 9.41 10.94
CA GLY A 105 23.90 8.84 12.21
C GLY A 105 22.82 8.15 13.05
N VAL A 106 21.57 8.06 12.58
CA VAL A 106 20.46 7.46 13.35
C VAL A 106 19.84 6.29 12.61
N GLY A 107 19.41 6.47 11.36
CA GLY A 107 18.77 5.41 10.58
C GLY A 107 17.69 5.90 9.63
N THR A 108 16.80 5.00 9.22
CA THR A 108 15.69 5.27 8.30
C THR A 108 14.36 4.80 8.87
N CYS A 109 13.27 5.51 8.60
CA CYS A 109 11.91 5.06 8.90
C CYS A 109 10.95 5.30 7.74
N GLU A 110 9.84 4.57 7.71
CA GLU A 110 8.75 4.77 6.75
C GLU A 110 7.46 5.19 7.46
N LEU A 111 6.73 6.11 6.83
CA LEU A 111 5.44 6.63 7.26
C LEU A 111 4.43 6.43 6.13
N LYS A 112 3.21 6.02 6.49
CA LYS A 112 2.06 6.00 5.57
C LYS A 112 1.25 7.26 5.75
N ILE A 113 1.18 8.09 4.71
CA ILE A 113 0.41 9.32 4.73
C ILE A 113 -0.83 9.12 3.84
N PRO A 114 -2.06 9.24 4.35
CA PRO A 114 -3.25 9.16 3.51
C PRO A 114 -3.15 10.16 2.36
N ARG A 115 -3.39 9.74 1.11
CA ARG A 115 -3.26 10.62 -0.07
C ARG A 115 -4.06 11.92 0.06
N ALA A 116 -5.26 11.84 0.63
CA ALA A 116 -6.12 13.01 0.87
C ALA A 116 -5.52 14.04 1.87
N LYS A 117 -4.52 13.64 2.65
CA LYS A 117 -3.82 14.48 3.65
C LYS A 117 -2.36 14.73 3.27
N PHE A 118 -1.92 14.26 2.10
CA PHE A 118 -0.53 14.37 1.71
C PHE A 118 -0.24 15.77 1.18
N ASP A 119 0.58 16.50 1.93
CA ASP A 119 1.18 17.76 1.53
C ASP A 119 2.71 17.62 1.58
N PRO A 120 3.40 17.58 0.41
CA PRO A 120 4.85 17.49 0.35
C PRO A 120 5.56 18.62 1.10
N TRP A 121 5.02 19.83 1.06
CA TRP A 121 5.65 21.02 1.65
C TRP A 121 5.55 21.01 3.16
N ALA A 122 4.38 20.66 3.70
CA ALA A 122 4.19 20.52 5.14
C ALA A 122 5.15 19.47 5.76
N VAL A 123 5.40 18.37 5.03
CA VAL A 123 6.38 17.36 5.48
C VAL A 123 7.80 17.91 5.43
N LEU A 124 8.19 18.63 4.38
CA LEU A 124 9.51 19.24 4.28
C LEU A 124 9.73 20.28 5.39
N GLU A 125 8.73 21.11 5.69
CA GLU A 125 8.80 22.09 6.77
C GLU A 125 8.99 21.42 8.15
N ALA A 126 8.25 20.34 8.42
CA ALA A 126 8.45 19.54 9.64
C ALA A 126 9.86 18.90 9.71
N LEU A 127 10.49 18.67 8.56
CA LEU A 127 11.89 18.22 8.43
C LEU A 127 12.90 19.36 8.46
N GLU A 128 12.51 20.61 8.67
CA GLU A 128 13.45 21.72 8.87
C GLU A 128 13.34 22.31 10.28
N GLN A 129 12.20 22.14 10.95
CA GLN A 129 12.04 22.58 12.35
C GLN A 129 12.98 21.83 13.33
N PRO A 130 13.91 22.53 14.01
CA PRO A 130 14.73 21.92 15.05
C PRO A 130 13.82 21.43 16.17
N LYS A 131 14.05 20.20 16.66
CA LYS A 131 13.38 19.74 17.87
C LYS A 131 13.88 20.60 19.04
N HIS A 132 12.96 21.33 19.66
CA HIS A 132 13.16 21.97 20.97
C HIS A 132 13.53 20.93 22.03
#